data_AF-A0A1C5UYL5-F1
#
_entry.id   AF-A0A1C5UYL5-F1
#
_cell.length_a   1.000
_cell.length_b   1.000
_cell.length_c   1.000
_cell.angle_alpha   90.00
_cell.angle_beta   90.00
_cell.angle_gamma   90.00
#
_symmetry.space_group_name_H-M   'P 1'
#
loop_
_entity.id
_entity.type
_entity.pdbx_description
1 polymer ?
#
loop_
_entity_poly.entity_id
_entity_poly.type
_entity_poly.pdbx_seq_one_letter_code
_entity_poly.pdbx_strand_id
1 'polypeptide(L)'
;MDTGLIHIYCGDGKGKTTAAVGLAIRCVGRGGRVVFAQFLKTRETGELAVLQQLDAVTVMRGEGPSKFTFQMTPDELEETKRQQRALFHEIVEHCRRETPDMLVLDEALPACRLGLLPEDELLSFLRTRPDTLEVVLTGRDPSERLLSLADYVSEIHKRRHPYDRGIAARAGIEE
;
A
#
# COMPACT_ATOMS: atom_id res chain seq x y z
N MET A 1 -6.24 6.20 19.19
CA MET A 1 -7.50 5.75 18.57
C MET A 1 -7.99 4.55 19.35
N ASP A 2 -9.29 4.43 19.64
CA ASP A 2 -9.79 3.37 20.54
C ASP A 2 -10.16 2.08 19.79
N THR A 3 -10.26 2.14 18.45
CA THR A 3 -10.54 1.01 17.57
C THR A 3 -9.96 1.32 16.19
N GLY A 4 -9.10 0.45 15.67
CA GLY A 4 -8.49 0.53 14.34
C GLY A 4 -9.19 -0.41 13.37
N LEU A 5 -9.50 0.08 12.18
CA LEU A 5 -10.26 -0.64 11.15
C LEU A 5 -9.37 -0.97 9.94
N ILE A 6 -9.95 -1.69 8.98
CA ILE A 6 -9.29 -2.04 7.72
C ILE A 6 -10.00 -1.33 6.56
N HIS A 7 -9.24 -0.54 5.82
CA HIS A 7 -9.65 0.07 4.56
C HIS A 7 -9.08 -0.67 3.36
N ILE A 8 -9.90 -0.85 2.34
CA ILE A 8 -9.50 -1.23 0.99
C ILE A 8 -9.90 -0.11 0.03
N TYR A 9 -8.92 0.49 -0.63
CA TYR A 9 -9.13 1.43 -1.74
C TYR A 9 -8.74 0.75 -3.05
N CYS A 10 -9.74 0.30 -3.81
CA CYS A 10 -9.57 -0.54 -4.98
C CYS A 10 -10.17 0.04 -6.27
N GLY A 11 -10.20 -0.75 -7.35
CA GLY A 11 -10.80 -0.38 -8.63
C GLY A 11 -9.83 0.24 -9.64
N ASP A 12 -10.32 0.42 -10.87
CA ASP A 12 -9.48 0.80 -12.01
C ASP A 12 -9.18 2.30 -12.15
N GLY A 13 -9.92 3.13 -11.42
CA GLY A 13 -9.81 4.57 -11.45
C GLY A 13 -8.57 5.10 -10.72
N LYS A 14 -8.17 6.31 -11.10
CA LYS A 14 -7.17 7.08 -10.38
C LYS A 14 -7.77 7.58 -9.06
N GLY A 15 -7.04 7.42 -7.96
CA GLY A 15 -7.45 8.00 -6.67
C GLY A 15 -7.07 7.17 -5.44
N LYS A 16 -6.70 5.89 -5.61
CA LYS A 16 -6.51 4.94 -4.50
C LYS A 16 -5.37 5.36 -3.56
N THR A 17 -4.15 5.44 -4.10
CA THR A 17 -2.96 5.90 -3.36
C THR A 17 -3.15 7.31 -2.82
N THR A 18 -3.67 8.24 -3.62
CA THR A 18 -3.88 9.63 -3.17
C THR A 18 -4.89 9.74 -2.03
N ALA A 19 -5.92 8.87 -1.99
CA ALA A 19 -6.85 8.80 -0.87
C ALA A 19 -6.16 8.27 0.39
N ALA A 20 -5.31 7.24 0.26
CA ALA A 20 -4.52 6.71 1.38
C ALA A 20 -3.52 7.75 1.92
N VAL A 21 -2.83 8.49 1.04
CA VAL A 21 -1.96 9.60 1.44
C VAL A 21 -2.76 10.69 2.17
N GLY A 22 -3.92 11.10 1.63
CA GLY A 22 -4.77 12.09 2.29
C GLY A 22 -5.24 11.65 3.68
N LEU A 23 -5.53 10.36 3.86
CA LEU A 23 -5.89 9.80 5.16
C LEU A 23 -4.69 9.79 6.12
N ALA A 24 -3.50 9.40 5.65
CA ALA A 24 -2.27 9.45 6.43
C ALA A 24 -1.97 10.88 6.93
N ILE A 25 -2.08 11.89 6.05
CA ILE A 25 -1.91 13.29 6.43
C ILE A 25 -2.94 13.72 7.47
N ARG A 26 -4.19 13.25 7.37
CA ARG A 26 -5.22 13.52 8.39
C ARG A 26 -4.86 12.90 9.74
N CYS A 27 -4.35 11.67 9.76
CA CYS A 27 -3.87 11.00 10.97
C CYS A 27 -2.74 11.81 11.64
N VAL A 28 -1.71 12.18 10.85
CA VAL A 28 -0.59 13.01 11.31
C VAL A 28 -1.05 14.38 11.82
N GLY A 29 -1.96 15.04 11.10
CA GLY A 29 -2.52 16.33 11.51
C GLY A 29 -3.33 16.29 12.82
N ARG A 30 -3.64 15.08 13.32
CA ARG A 30 -4.26 14.85 14.64
C ARG A 30 -3.26 14.33 15.68
N GLY A 31 -1.96 14.35 15.38
CA GLY A 31 -0.89 13.90 16.26
C GLY A 31 -0.63 12.39 16.21
N GLY A 32 -1.25 11.65 15.29
CA GLY A 32 -1.02 10.21 15.14
C GLY A 32 0.26 9.91 14.35
N ARG A 33 0.81 8.71 14.55
CA ARG A 33 1.99 8.21 13.83
C ARG A 33 1.58 7.25 12.72
N VAL A 34 2.23 7.35 11.57
CA VAL A 34 1.90 6.58 10.37
C VAL A 34 3.12 5.79 9.91
N VAL A 35 2.93 4.53 9.56
CA VAL A 35 3.85 3.79 8.69
C VAL A 35 3.27 3.80 7.28
N PHE A 36 4.02 4.33 6.32
CA PHE A 36 3.64 4.35 4.90
C PHE A 36 4.55 3.43 4.11
N ALA A 37 4.03 2.29 3.68
CA ALA A 37 4.76 1.30 2.93
C ALA A 37 4.29 1.21 1.48
N GLN A 38 5.24 1.03 0.55
CA GLN A 38 4.95 0.83 -0.87
C GLN A 38 5.49 -0.50 -1.37
N PHE A 39 4.62 -1.30 -1.97
CA PHE A 39 4.97 -2.49 -2.72
C PHE A 39 5.11 -2.16 -4.21
N LEU A 40 5.91 -2.96 -4.93
CA LEU A 40 6.05 -2.90 -6.40
C LEU A 40 6.59 -1.58 -7.01
N LYS A 41 6.94 -0.58 -6.20
CA LYS A 41 7.41 0.73 -6.66
C LYS A 41 8.92 0.87 -6.49
N THR A 42 9.60 1.29 -7.56
CA THR A 42 11.04 1.64 -7.56
C THR A 42 11.29 3.13 -7.74
N ARG A 43 10.35 3.84 -8.36
CA ARG A 43 10.52 5.24 -8.73
C ARG A 43 10.16 6.14 -7.56
N GLU A 44 10.86 7.26 -7.44
CA GLU A 44 10.41 8.35 -6.58
C GLU A 44 9.03 8.83 -7.03
N THR A 45 8.14 9.03 -6.06
CA THR A 45 6.80 9.58 -6.29
C THR A 45 6.62 10.85 -5.46
N GLY A 46 5.83 11.79 -5.97
CA GLY A 46 5.73 13.14 -5.39
C GLY A 46 5.32 13.18 -3.91
N GLU A 47 4.48 12.24 -3.46
CA GLU A 47 4.06 12.16 -2.06
C GLU A 47 5.22 11.85 -1.10
N LEU A 48 6.21 11.07 -1.52
CA LEU A 48 7.30 10.64 -0.64
C LEU A 48 8.16 11.81 -0.20
N ALA A 49 8.40 12.76 -1.10
CA ALA A 49 9.18 13.96 -0.81
C ALA A 49 8.61 14.76 0.36
N VAL A 50 7.29 14.76 0.53
CA VAL A 50 6.61 15.42 1.67
C VAL A 50 6.50 14.48 2.86
N LEU A 51 6.12 13.22 2.65
CA LEU A 51 5.94 12.25 3.74
C LEU A 51 7.24 12.02 4.53
N GLN A 52 8.39 11.96 3.86
CA GLN A 52 9.70 11.78 4.51
C GLN A 52 10.15 12.99 5.35
N GLN A 53 9.54 14.16 5.18
CA GLN A 53 9.82 15.35 6.00
C GLN A 53 8.99 15.39 7.28
N LEU A 54 8.02 14.49 7.43
CA LEU A 54 7.15 14.43 8.59
C LEU A 54 7.71 13.43 9.60
N ASP A 55 8.19 13.91 10.75
CA ASP A 55 8.76 13.06 11.82
C ASP A 55 7.79 11.97 12.31
N ALA A 56 6.48 12.21 12.17
CA ALA A 56 5.43 11.27 12.54
C ALA A 56 5.16 10.19 11.47
N VAL A 57 5.87 10.21 10.34
CA VAL A 57 5.71 9.25 9.24
C VAL A 57 6.99 8.46 9.03
N THR A 58 6.91 7.15 9.22
CA THR A 58 7.96 6.22 8.78
C THR A 58 7.62 5.74 7.37
N VAL A 59 8.49 6.03 6.40
CA VAL A 59 8.36 5.51 5.03
C VAL A 59 9.18 4.22 4.89
N MET A 60 8.54 3.12 4.48
CA MET A 60 9.19 1.83 4.27
C MET A 60 9.01 1.37 2.82
N ARG A 61 10.10 1.03 2.13
CA ARG A 61 10.05 0.67 0.71
C ARG A 61 11.01 -0.48 0.46
N GLY A 62 10.58 -1.43 -0.35
CA GLY A 62 11.48 -2.45 -0.89
C GLY A 62 12.09 -1.98 -2.20
N GLU A 63 13.11 -2.69 -2.66
CA GLU A 63 13.47 -2.64 -4.06
C GLU A 63 12.28 -3.20 -4.87
N GLY A 64 11.59 -2.32 -5.59
CA GLY A 64 10.57 -2.77 -6.52
C GLY A 64 11.21 -3.50 -7.71
N PRO A 65 10.44 -4.29 -8.46
CA PRO A 65 10.97 -4.97 -9.61
C PRO A 65 11.30 -3.99 -10.75
N SER A 66 12.44 -4.19 -11.42
CA SER A 66 12.84 -3.41 -12.60
C SER A 66 12.05 -3.78 -13.87
N LYS A 67 11.37 -4.93 -13.85
CA LYS A 67 10.56 -5.48 -14.95
C LYS A 67 9.15 -5.79 -14.46
N PHE A 68 8.19 -5.87 -15.38
CA PHE A 68 6.91 -6.49 -15.03
C PHE A 68 7.10 -7.98 -14.75
N THR A 69 6.30 -8.56 -13.86
CA THR A 69 6.41 -9.98 -13.46
C THR A 69 6.33 -10.96 -14.64
N PHE A 70 5.54 -10.65 -15.66
CA PHE A 70 5.41 -11.48 -16.87
C PHE A 70 6.64 -11.42 -17.81
N GLN A 71 7.59 -10.52 -17.54
CA GLN A 71 8.85 -10.37 -18.28
C GLN A 71 10.04 -10.96 -17.53
N MET A 72 9.83 -11.48 -16.32
CA MET A 72 10.88 -12.01 -15.46
C MET A 72 11.21 -13.46 -15.80
N THR A 73 12.47 -13.83 -15.61
CA THR A 73 12.83 -15.24 -15.49
C THR A 73 12.30 -15.83 -14.18
N PRO A 74 12.24 -17.17 -14.03
CA PRO A 74 11.85 -17.81 -12.77
C PRO A 74 12.70 -17.34 -11.58
N ASP A 75 14.00 -17.17 -11.77
CA ASP A 75 14.93 -16.73 -10.72
C ASP A 75 14.70 -15.26 -10.33
N GLU A 76 14.48 -14.37 -11.31
CA GLU A 76 14.14 -12.96 -11.05
C GLU A 76 12.81 -12.82 -10.29
N LEU A 77 11.83 -13.67 -10.61
CA LEU A 77 10.54 -13.70 -9.94
C LEU A 77 10.69 -14.18 -8.48
N GLU A 78 11.47 -15.23 -8.25
CA GLU A 78 11.70 -15.76 -6.89
C GLU A 78 12.49 -14.79 -6.02
N GLU A 79 13.47 -14.09 -6.60
CA GLU A 79 14.16 -12.97 -5.96
C GLU A 79 13.17 -11.88 -5.53
N THR A 80 12.33 -11.43 -6.46
CA THR A 80 11.33 -10.39 -6.20
C THR A 80 10.37 -10.81 -5.09
N LYS A 81 9.89 -12.07 -5.09
CA LYS A 81 9.06 -12.61 -4.01
C LYS A 81 9.75 -12.51 -2.65
N ARG A 82 11.02 -12.92 -2.58
CA ARG A 82 11.78 -12.90 -1.34
C ARG A 82 11.93 -11.47 -0.80
N GLN A 83 12.23 -10.51 -1.66
CA GLN A 83 12.38 -9.10 -1.28
C GLN A 83 11.06 -8.50 -0.80
N GLN A 84 9.96 -8.72 -1.53
CA GLN A 84 8.65 -8.19 -1.16
C GLN A 84 8.11 -8.82 0.14
N ARG A 85 8.36 -10.12 0.36
CA ARG A 85 8.03 -10.80 1.62
C ARG A 85 8.88 -10.31 2.79
N ALA A 86 10.18 -10.10 2.58
CA ALA A 86 11.06 -9.54 3.61
C ALA A 86 10.65 -8.12 4.03
N LEU A 87 10.31 -7.27 3.06
CA LEU A 87 9.75 -5.94 3.33
C LEU A 87 8.48 -6.04 4.20
N PHE A 88 7.57 -6.94 3.86
CA PHE A 88 6.35 -7.13 4.65
C PHE A 88 6.65 -7.55 6.09
N HIS A 89 7.60 -8.47 6.30
CA HIS A 89 7.99 -8.88 7.66
C HIS A 89 8.62 -7.72 8.44
N GLU A 90 9.46 -6.91 7.79
CA GLU A 90 10.04 -5.71 8.40
C GLU A 90 8.96 -4.72 8.83
N ILE A 91 7.95 -4.49 7.99
CA ILE A 91 6.81 -3.61 8.30
C ILE A 91 6.03 -4.14 9.51
N VAL A 92 5.74 -5.44 9.56
CA VAL A 92 5.00 -6.06 10.66
C VAL A 92 5.77 -5.92 11.98
N GLU A 93 7.07 -6.20 11.97
CA GLU A 93 7.92 -6.06 13.16
C GLU A 93 8.04 -4.60 13.59
N HIS A 94 8.17 -3.67 12.64
CA HIS A 94 8.17 -2.24 12.93
C HIS A 94 6.85 -1.80 13.57
N CYS A 95 5.71 -2.25 13.05
CA CYS A 95 4.40 -1.92 13.62
C CYS A 95 4.24 -2.46 15.05
N ARG A 96 4.75 -3.67 15.32
CA ARG A 96 4.75 -4.26 16.67
C ARG A 96 5.62 -3.48 17.64
N ARG A 97 6.79 -3.03 17.21
CA ARG A 97 7.75 -2.31 18.03
C ARG A 97 7.34 -0.87 18.29
N GLU A 98 7.01 -0.15 17.22
CA GLU A 98 6.77 1.29 17.30
C GLU A 98 5.32 1.63 17.64
N THR A 99 4.37 0.70 17.47
CA THR A 99 2.93 0.90 17.75
C THR A 99 2.35 2.15 17.05
N PRO A 100 2.44 2.27 15.71
CA PRO A 100 1.85 3.38 14.99
C PRO A 100 0.32 3.36 15.11
N ASP A 101 -0.31 4.50 14.86
CA ASP A 101 -1.78 4.61 14.83
C ASP A 101 -2.34 4.12 13.50
N MET A 102 -1.56 4.25 12.41
CA MET A 102 -1.98 3.87 11.07
C MET A 102 -0.85 3.22 10.26
N LEU A 103 -1.21 2.21 9.50
CA LEU A 103 -0.35 1.54 8.51
C LEU A 103 -1.00 1.63 7.13
N VAL A 104 -0.29 2.23 6.17
CA VAL A 104 -0.66 2.20 4.75
C VAL A 104 0.22 1.17 4.04
N LEU A 105 -0.41 0.19 3.39
CA LEU A 105 0.21 -0.80 2.52
C LEU A 105 -0.22 -0.50 1.07
N ASP A 106 0.49 0.43 0.45
CA ASP A 106 0.21 0.89 -0.91
C ASP A 106 0.64 -0.16 -1.95
N GLU A 107 -0.25 -0.47 -2.89
CA GLU A 107 -0.10 -1.52 -3.91
C GLU A 107 0.08 -2.94 -3.35
N ALA A 108 -0.37 -3.20 -2.11
CA ALA A 108 -0.34 -4.54 -1.53
C ALA A 108 -1.31 -5.51 -2.22
N LEU A 109 -2.46 -5.03 -2.70
CA LEU A 109 -3.46 -5.88 -3.39
C LEU A 109 -2.87 -6.55 -4.66
N PRO A 110 -2.26 -5.80 -5.60
CA PRO A 110 -1.61 -6.44 -6.75
C PRO A 110 -0.37 -7.24 -6.34
N ALA A 111 0.35 -6.89 -5.27
CA ALA A 111 1.47 -7.70 -4.79
C ALA A 111 1.00 -9.11 -4.37
N CYS A 112 -0.15 -9.21 -3.69
CA CYS A 112 -0.80 -10.48 -3.39
C CYS A 112 -1.26 -11.21 -4.65
N ARG A 113 -1.96 -10.51 -5.55
CA ARG A 113 -2.48 -11.10 -6.80
C ARG A 113 -1.38 -11.68 -7.68
N LEU A 114 -0.21 -11.04 -7.73
CA LEU A 114 0.96 -11.49 -8.48
C LEU A 114 1.75 -12.60 -7.76
N GLY A 115 1.34 -13.00 -6.56
CA GLY A 115 2.03 -14.00 -5.75
C GLY A 115 3.39 -13.53 -5.22
N LEU A 116 3.62 -12.22 -5.18
CA LEU A 116 4.84 -11.60 -4.66
C LEU A 116 4.81 -11.46 -3.14
N LEU A 117 3.62 -11.19 -2.59
CA LEU A 117 3.33 -11.21 -1.17
C LEU A 117 2.34 -12.36 -0.88
N PRO A 118 2.69 -13.37 -0.06
CA PRO A 118 1.76 -14.41 0.32
C PRO A 118 0.51 -13.84 1.01
N GLU A 119 -0.65 -13.95 0.38
CA GLU A 119 -1.90 -13.36 0.90
C GLU A 119 -2.27 -13.92 2.29
N ASP A 120 -1.96 -15.18 2.57
CA ASP A 120 -2.21 -15.79 3.87
C ASP A 120 -1.43 -15.11 5.01
N GLU A 121 -0.23 -14.60 4.73
CA GLU A 121 0.55 -13.85 5.71
C GLU A 121 -0.05 -12.48 5.98
N LEU A 122 -0.51 -11.79 4.92
CA LEU A 122 -1.22 -10.53 5.05
C LEU A 122 -2.52 -10.72 5.85
N LEU A 123 -3.33 -11.72 5.52
CA LEU A 123 -4.56 -12.03 6.24
C LEU A 123 -4.30 -12.39 7.71
N SER A 124 -3.23 -13.15 7.98
CA SER A 124 -2.83 -13.50 9.34
C SER A 124 -2.46 -12.25 10.16
N PHE A 125 -1.65 -11.36 9.58
CA PHE A 125 -1.31 -10.08 10.20
C PHE A 125 -2.57 -9.23 10.44
N LEU A 126 -3.43 -9.05 9.44
CA LEU A 126 -4.63 -8.23 9.58
C LEU A 126 -5.55 -8.74 10.70
N ARG A 127 -5.66 -10.05 10.90
CA ARG A 127 -6.46 -10.64 12.00
C ARG A 127 -5.81 -10.53 13.38
N THR A 128 -4.49 -10.41 13.44
CA THR A 128 -3.72 -10.42 14.70
C THR A 128 -3.06 -9.08 15.02
N ARG A 129 -3.33 -8.06 14.21
CA ARG A 129 -2.84 -6.69 14.40
C ARG A 129 -3.35 -6.14 15.74
N PRO A 130 -2.66 -5.15 16.34
CA PRO A 130 -3.19 -4.43 17.50
C PRO A 130 -4.56 -3.83 17.21
N ASP A 131 -5.51 -3.93 18.15
CA ASP A 131 -6.89 -3.45 17.98
C ASP A 131 -6.99 -1.95 17.72
N THR A 132 -5.95 -1.18 18.00
CA THR A 132 -5.88 0.27 17.79
C THR A 132 -5.25 0.67 16.45
N LEU A 133 -4.67 -0.29 15.71
CA LEU A 133 -3.97 -0.02 14.45
C LEU A 133 -4.95 0.05 13.28
N GLU A 134 -5.09 1.23 12.70
CA GLU A 134 -5.80 1.47 11.44
C GLU A 134 -4.95 0.96 10.26
N VAL A 135 -5.53 0.20 9.33
CA VAL A 135 -4.78 -0.35 8.18
C VAL A 135 -5.44 0.03 6.87
N VAL A 136 -4.66 0.52 5.91
CA VAL A 136 -5.12 0.86 4.56
C VAL A 136 -4.40 0.02 3.53
N LEU A 137 -5.16 -0.73 2.73
CA LEU A 137 -4.67 -1.46 1.56
C LEU A 137 -5.09 -0.72 0.29
N THR A 138 -4.18 -0.57 -0.66
CA THR A 138 -4.51 -0.02 -1.98
C THR A 138 -4.13 -0.97 -3.11
N GLY A 139 -4.75 -0.76 -4.26
CA GLY A 139 -4.37 -1.43 -5.51
C GLY A 139 -5.58 -1.94 -6.28
N ARG A 140 -5.38 -2.86 -7.23
CA ARG A 140 -6.48 -3.41 -8.05
C ARG A 140 -6.83 -4.83 -7.62
N ASP A 141 -8.07 -5.22 -7.92
CA ASP A 141 -8.56 -6.61 -7.86
C ASP A 141 -8.28 -7.32 -6.52
N PRO A 142 -8.79 -6.82 -5.37
CA PRO A 142 -8.66 -7.50 -4.09
C PRO A 142 -9.35 -8.88 -4.14
N SER A 143 -8.80 -9.85 -3.41
CA SER A 143 -9.46 -11.15 -3.23
C SER A 143 -10.72 -11.02 -2.36
N GLU A 144 -11.70 -11.91 -2.55
CA GLU A 144 -12.89 -11.99 -1.68
C GLU A 144 -12.53 -12.17 -0.20
N ARG A 145 -11.40 -12.81 0.09
CA ARG A 145 -10.91 -13.04 1.45
C ARG A 145 -10.47 -11.73 2.12
N LEU A 146 -9.82 -10.84 1.37
CA LEU A 146 -9.44 -9.51 1.84
C LEU A 146 -10.66 -8.60 1.94
N LEU A 147 -11.56 -8.64 0.94
CA LEU A 147 -12.81 -7.89 0.97
C LEU A 147 -13.67 -8.25 2.18
N SER A 148 -13.79 -9.54 2.50
CA SER A 148 -14.58 -10.02 3.64
C SER A 148 -14.00 -9.62 4.99
N LEU A 149 -12.70 -9.29 5.06
CA LEU A 149 -12.03 -8.88 6.29
C LEU A 149 -12.03 -7.35 6.47
N ALA A 150 -12.28 -6.59 5.41
CA ALA A 150 -12.21 -5.13 5.44
C ALA A 150 -13.49 -4.51 6.03
N ASP A 151 -13.32 -3.47 6.84
CA ASP A 151 -14.41 -2.68 7.38
C ASP A 151 -14.89 -1.61 6.39
N TYR A 152 -13.98 -1.10 5.57
CA TYR A 152 -14.27 -0.17 4.48
C TYR A 152 -13.76 -0.70 3.16
N VAL A 153 -14.62 -0.70 2.15
CA VAL A 153 -14.24 -0.97 0.76
C VAL A 153 -14.74 0.18 -0.10
N SER A 154 -13.81 0.92 -0.69
CA SER A 154 -14.10 1.96 -1.67
C SER A 154 -13.55 1.57 -3.03
N GLU A 155 -14.44 1.30 -3.98
CA GLU A 155 -14.08 1.03 -5.36
C GLU A 155 -14.08 2.31 -6.19
N ILE A 156 -12.91 2.69 -6.71
CA ILE A 156 -12.75 3.86 -7.55
C ILE A 156 -12.89 3.42 -9.00
N HIS A 157 -14.03 3.72 -9.61
CA HIS A 157 -14.27 3.41 -11.02
C HIS A 157 -13.65 4.43 -11.97
N LYS A 158 -12.98 3.96 -13.02
CA LYS A 158 -12.50 4.80 -14.13
C LYS A 158 -13.67 5.26 -15.01
N ARG A 159 -14.36 6.33 -14.63
CA ARG A 159 -15.41 6.94 -15.47
C ARG A 159 -14.83 7.63 -16.71
N ARG A 160 -13.70 8.33 -16.56
CA ARG A 160 -12.88 8.93 -17.62
C ARG A 160 -11.44 9.03 -17.12
N HIS A 161 -10.46 8.90 -18.01
CA HIS A 161 -9.06 9.17 -17.68
C HIS A 161 -8.38 9.95 -18.82
N PRO A 162 -7.51 10.94 -18.54
CA PRO A 162 -6.80 11.70 -19.59
C PRO A 162 -6.01 10.80 -20.56
N TYR A 163 -5.47 9.70 -20.05
CA TYR A 163 -4.79 8.67 -20.85
C TYR A 163 -5.68 8.09 -21.97
N ASP A 164 -7.01 8.00 -21.77
CA ASP A 164 -7.94 7.55 -22.82
C ASP A 164 -7.94 8.50 -24.04
N ARG A 165 -7.40 9.71 -23.89
CA ARG A 165 -7.19 10.70 -24.97
C ARG A 165 -5.72 10.86 -25.36
N GLY A 166 -4.84 9.94 -24.95
CA GLY A 166 -3.41 9.97 -25.25
C GLY A 166 -2.58 10.95 -24.43
N ILE A 167 -3.15 11.55 -23.37
CA ILE A 167 -2.38 12.41 -22.46
C ILE A 167 -1.57 11.54 -21.50
N ALA A 168 -0.25 11.64 -21.57
CA ALA A 168 0.69 10.93 -20.71
C ALA A 168 0.63 11.43 -19.24
N ALA A 169 1.33 10.71 -18.35
CA ALA A 169 1.49 11.11 -16.96
C ALA A 169 2.14 12.49 -16.85
N ARG A 170 1.72 13.27 -15.85
CA ARG A 170 2.21 14.63 -15.60
C ARG A 170 2.80 14.71 -14.20
N ALA A 171 3.94 15.38 -14.09
CA ALA A 171 4.59 15.69 -12.83
C ALA A 171 3.63 16.41 -11.86
N GLY A 172 3.56 15.92 -10.62
CA GLY A 172 2.70 16.46 -9.57
C GLY A 172 1.23 16.07 -9.67
N ILE A 173 0.84 15.26 -10.67
CA ILE A 173 -0.54 14.78 -10.82
C ILE A 173 -0.60 13.25 -10.90
N GLU A 174 0.17 12.64 -11.81
CA GLU A 174 0.25 11.18 -11.97
C GLU A 174 1.59 10.59 -11.51
N GLU A 175 2.65 11.41 -11.48
CA GLU A 175 3.98 11.09 -10.95
C GLU A 175 4.17 11.59 -9.52
#